data_AF-A0A924CIT6-F1
#
_entry.id   AF-A0A924CIT6-F1
#
_cell.length_a   1.000
_cell.length_b   1.000
_cell.length_c   1.000
_cell.angle_alpha   90.00
_cell.angle_beta   90.00
_cell.angle_gamma   90.00
#
_symmetry.space_group_name_H-M   'P 1'
#
loop_
_entity.id
_entity.type
_entity.pdbx_description
1 polymer ?
#
loop_
_entity_poly.entity_id
_entity_poly.type
_entity_poly.pdbx_seq_one_letter_code
_entity_poly.pdbx_strand_id
1 'polypeptide(L)'
;MRTVFYPGSVARPIRLWNAALQLFLHVSLAFTLLENAAHAEENWPIPQLPVGLETFAIGQQMTVNGLPMRLRGFLSSRAPDDLLPALRESLGQPLVEDKRGARQVLGRAEGNYYITVQLEGTASGSRGTVAVTDIAGALKGYPVHRNSTERWLDRLPAGSTIASDLSSDDGGRTSQHLVYVNRQGALRNRDGVLALMKSDGYALEREVAGKLAGVGTLYFSAPGKEAMAVIARNGETTSVILNLVTRLAAFK
;
A
#
# COMPACT_ATOMS: atom_id res chain seq x y z
N MET A 1 -52.63 -21.57 -26.74
CA MET A 1 -53.09 -22.59 -25.78
C MET A 1 -51.91 -22.91 -24.87
N ARG A 2 -52.01 -22.53 -23.57
CA ARG A 2 -51.09 -22.74 -22.40
C ARG A 2 -49.64 -22.22 -22.56
N THR A 3 -49.13 -21.19 -21.87
CA THR A 3 -49.22 -20.64 -20.49
C THR A 3 -48.87 -21.62 -19.37
N VAL A 4 -47.69 -21.44 -18.76
CA VAL A 4 -47.39 -21.65 -17.32
C VAL A 4 -46.36 -20.58 -16.88
N PHE A 5 -46.52 -20.11 -15.63
CA PHE A 5 -46.04 -18.87 -15.02
C PHE A 5 -45.28 -19.21 -13.71
N TYR A 6 -44.14 -18.53 -13.44
CA TYR A 6 -43.53 -18.12 -12.14
C TYR A 6 -43.13 -19.17 -11.05
N PRO A 7 -42.33 -18.82 -9.98
CA PRO A 7 -41.79 -17.51 -9.56
C PRO A 7 -40.27 -17.48 -9.24
N GLY A 8 -39.78 -16.29 -8.85
CA GLY A 8 -38.36 -15.92 -8.79
C GLY A 8 -37.62 -16.20 -7.49
N SER A 9 -36.36 -15.74 -7.44
CA SER A 9 -35.60 -15.64 -6.20
C SER A 9 -34.47 -14.61 -6.30
N VAL A 10 -34.41 -13.83 -5.23
CA VAL A 10 -33.68 -12.59 -4.94
C VAL A 10 -32.15 -12.72 -4.94
N ALA A 11 -31.50 -11.58 -5.22
CA ALA A 11 -30.07 -11.33 -5.12
C ALA A 11 -29.38 -11.80 -3.83
N ARG A 12 -28.11 -12.22 -3.95
CA ARG A 12 -27.09 -12.12 -2.88
C ARG A 12 -25.70 -11.80 -3.44
N PRO A 13 -25.03 -10.73 -2.98
CA PRO A 13 -23.63 -10.46 -3.29
C PRO A 13 -22.71 -11.30 -2.38
N ILE A 14 -21.77 -12.02 -2.98
CA ILE A 14 -20.74 -12.79 -2.25
C ILE A 14 -19.67 -11.82 -1.76
N ARG A 15 -19.72 -11.58 -0.45
CA ARG A 15 -18.66 -10.97 0.36
C ARG A 15 -17.45 -11.92 0.41
N LEU A 16 -16.32 -11.49 -0.11
CA LEU A 16 -15.00 -12.00 0.24
C LEU A 16 -14.19 -10.79 0.70
N TRP A 17 -13.21 -11.01 1.58
CA TRP A 17 -12.45 -10.03 2.40
C TRP A 17 -12.95 -9.98 3.84
N ASN A 18 -12.55 -10.99 4.61
CA ASN A 18 -12.24 -10.92 6.03
C ASN A 18 -11.79 -12.32 6.48
N ALA A 19 -10.49 -12.60 6.38
CA ALA A 19 -9.91 -13.79 6.98
C ALA A 19 -8.43 -13.56 7.29
N ALA A 20 -8.16 -12.65 8.21
CA ALA A 20 -6.86 -12.54 8.88
C ALA A 20 -7.06 -11.91 10.25
N LEU A 21 -7.95 -12.47 11.08
CA LEU A 21 -8.10 -11.98 12.45
C LEU A 21 -8.78 -12.98 13.40
N GLN A 22 -8.24 -14.18 13.60
CA GLN A 22 -8.63 -15.03 14.75
C GLN A 22 -7.48 -15.93 15.21
N LEU A 23 -6.70 -15.46 16.19
CA LEU A 23 -6.28 -16.25 17.36
C LEU A 23 -5.70 -15.30 18.43
N PHE A 24 -6.45 -15.08 19.50
CA PHE A 24 -6.00 -14.45 20.75
C PHE A 24 -6.55 -15.28 21.91
N LEU A 25 -5.90 -15.16 23.07
CA LEU A 25 -6.12 -15.75 24.41
C LEU A 25 -5.10 -16.87 24.72
N HIS A 26 -4.29 -16.87 25.79
CA HIS A 26 -4.13 -16.10 27.03
C HIS A 26 -2.68 -16.31 27.51
N VAL A 27 -1.96 -15.28 28.02
CA VAL A 27 -1.14 -15.36 29.26
C VAL A 27 -0.97 -13.95 29.82
N SER A 28 -1.23 -13.82 31.12
CA SER A 28 -1.28 -12.58 31.91
C SER A 28 0.09 -12.07 32.37
N LEU A 29 0.25 -10.75 32.22
CA LEU A 29 0.75 -9.74 33.19
C LEU A 29 1.93 -10.07 34.14
N ALA A 30 3.07 -9.40 33.89
CA ALA A 30 3.88 -8.76 34.94
C ALA A 30 4.61 -7.55 34.34
N PHE A 31 4.13 -6.36 34.66
CA PHE A 31 4.69 -5.07 34.25
C PHE A 31 5.65 -4.59 35.34
N THR A 32 6.93 -4.44 35.02
CA THR A 32 7.86 -3.60 35.79
C THR A 32 8.47 -2.58 34.86
N LEU A 33 8.09 -1.32 35.09
CA LEU A 33 8.56 -0.12 34.42
C LEU A 33 10.03 0.14 34.81
N LEU A 34 10.92 0.21 33.82
CA LEU A 34 12.11 1.03 33.88
C LEU A 34 12.08 1.96 32.67
N GLU A 35 11.87 3.24 32.95
CA GLU A 35 11.97 4.34 32.00
C GLU A 35 13.45 4.58 31.67
N ASN A 36 13.88 4.07 30.51
CA ASN A 36 14.98 4.67 29.78
C ASN A 36 14.36 5.32 28.54
N ALA A 37 14.07 6.61 28.63
CA ALA A 37 13.80 7.45 27.47
C ALA A 37 15.12 7.77 26.74
N ALA A 38 15.80 6.72 26.27
CA ALA A 38 16.58 6.85 25.07
C ALA A 38 15.55 6.86 23.93
N HIS A 39 15.58 7.90 23.10
CA HIS A 39 15.03 7.76 21.75
C HIS A 39 15.83 6.65 21.09
N ALA A 40 15.38 5.41 21.27
CA ALA A 40 15.80 4.32 20.44
C ALA A 40 15.46 4.78 19.02
N GLU A 41 16.49 5.07 18.24
CA GLU A 41 16.46 4.67 16.85
C GLU A 41 15.99 3.22 16.89
N GLU A 42 14.68 3.03 16.68
CA GLU A 42 14.03 1.74 16.90
C GLU A 42 14.85 0.77 16.06
N ASN A 43 15.48 -0.23 16.68
CA ASN A 43 16.36 -1.13 15.95
C ASN A 43 15.48 -2.06 15.12
N TRP A 44 15.01 -1.55 13.97
CA TRP A 44 14.28 -2.33 12.97
C TRP A 44 15.15 -3.54 12.63
N PRO A 45 14.60 -4.75 12.66
CA PRO A 45 15.36 -5.93 12.32
C PRO A 45 15.86 -5.78 10.88
N ILE A 46 17.09 -6.19 10.66
CA ILE A 46 17.69 -6.27 9.33
C ILE A 46 17.71 -7.76 8.98
N PRO A 47 16.74 -8.26 8.19
CA PRO A 47 16.69 -9.67 7.85
C PRO A 47 18.00 -10.06 7.17
N GLN A 48 18.64 -11.10 7.71
CA GLN A 48 19.77 -11.72 7.03
C GLN A 48 19.24 -12.28 5.72
N LEU A 49 19.96 -12.01 4.64
CA LEU A 49 19.64 -12.48 3.31
C LEU A 49 20.73 -13.46 2.85
N PRO A 50 20.38 -14.47 2.03
CA PRO A 50 21.36 -15.39 1.48
C PRO A 50 22.52 -14.67 0.81
N VAL A 51 23.72 -15.24 0.93
CA VAL A 51 24.92 -14.72 0.25
C VAL A 51 24.73 -14.70 -1.27
N GLY A 52 25.43 -13.77 -1.94
CA GLY A 52 25.37 -13.63 -3.40
C GLY A 52 24.11 -12.95 -3.93
N LEU A 53 23.38 -12.22 -3.08
CA LEU A 53 22.31 -11.31 -3.48
C LEU A 53 22.84 -9.89 -3.61
N GLU A 54 22.56 -9.25 -4.74
CA GLU A 54 22.78 -7.82 -4.90
C GLU A 54 21.60 -7.07 -4.29
N THR A 55 21.82 -6.30 -3.22
CA THR A 55 20.73 -5.61 -2.52
C THR A 55 20.81 -4.10 -2.69
N PHE A 56 19.64 -3.46 -2.77
CA PHE A 56 19.52 -2.01 -2.89
C PHE A 56 18.35 -1.49 -2.04
N ALA A 57 18.44 -0.24 -1.59
CA ALA A 57 17.38 0.39 -0.80
C ALA A 57 16.17 0.75 -1.69
N ILE A 58 14.96 0.64 -1.14
CA ILE A 58 13.72 1.11 -1.78
C ILE A 58 13.08 2.12 -0.82
N GLY A 59 13.40 3.40 -1.01
CA GLY A 59 13.01 4.47 -0.08
C GLY A 59 13.65 4.33 1.31
N GLN A 60 13.37 5.29 2.21
CA GLN A 60 13.82 5.18 3.61
C GLN A 60 12.79 4.49 4.49
N GLN A 61 11.65 5.15 4.70
CA GLN A 61 10.54 4.64 5.48
C GLN A 61 9.24 5.04 4.80
N MET A 62 8.31 4.08 4.71
CA MET A 62 7.00 4.31 4.13
C MET A 62 5.90 3.77 5.03
N THR A 63 4.69 4.24 4.83
CA THR A 63 3.50 3.74 5.50
C THR A 63 2.51 3.30 4.45
N VAL A 64 2.07 2.04 4.48
CA VAL A 64 1.07 1.49 3.55
C VAL A 64 -0.17 1.13 4.33
N ASN A 65 -1.30 1.77 4.04
CA ASN A 65 -2.57 1.56 4.73
C ASN A 65 -2.43 1.60 6.26
N GLY A 66 -1.64 2.57 6.75
CA GLY A 66 -1.36 2.74 8.17
C GLY A 66 -0.30 1.80 8.75
N LEU A 67 0.34 0.96 7.93
CA LEU A 67 1.42 0.05 8.34
C LEU A 67 2.78 0.67 8.04
N PRO A 68 3.55 1.13 9.05
CA PRO A 68 4.92 1.58 8.84
C PRO A 68 5.79 0.41 8.36
N MET A 69 6.60 0.65 7.34
CA MET A 69 7.46 -0.37 6.76
C MET A 69 8.75 0.19 6.16
N ARG A 70 9.75 -0.68 6.06
CA ARG A 70 11.02 -0.45 5.34
C ARG A 70 11.17 -1.51 4.26
N LEU A 71 11.52 -1.08 3.05
CA LEU A 71 11.69 -1.96 1.90
C LEU A 71 13.14 -2.02 1.44
N ARG A 72 13.57 -3.22 1.05
CA ARG A 72 14.84 -3.46 0.35
C ARG A 72 14.58 -4.34 -0.86
N GLY A 73 15.16 -3.99 -1.99
CA GLY A 73 15.15 -4.82 -3.17
C GLY A 73 16.38 -5.72 -3.20
N PHE A 74 16.27 -6.85 -3.91
CA PHE A 74 17.43 -7.65 -4.27
C PHE A 74 17.30 -8.29 -5.66
N LEU A 75 18.45 -8.60 -6.26
CA LEU A 75 18.59 -9.37 -7.49
C LEU A 75 19.41 -10.65 -7.24
N SER A 76 19.11 -11.69 -8.01
CA SER A 76 19.89 -12.92 -8.06
C SER A 76 19.92 -13.48 -9.48
N SER A 77 21.05 -14.07 -9.86
CA SER A 77 21.14 -14.88 -11.08
C SER A 77 20.46 -16.25 -10.95
N ARG A 78 20.14 -16.69 -9.72
CA ARG A 78 19.44 -17.95 -9.45
C ARG A 78 17.96 -17.85 -9.80
N ALA A 79 17.38 -18.95 -10.29
CA ALA A 79 15.94 -19.06 -10.48
C ALA A 79 15.20 -19.10 -9.13
N PRO A 80 13.89 -18.77 -9.09
CA PRO A 80 13.16 -18.70 -7.83
C PRO A 80 13.21 -20.01 -7.03
N ASP A 81 13.01 -21.15 -7.71
CA ASP A 81 12.96 -22.47 -7.06
C ASP A 81 14.30 -22.86 -6.42
N ASP A 82 15.43 -22.39 -6.98
CA ASP A 82 16.77 -22.61 -6.43
C ASP A 82 17.09 -21.67 -5.26
N LEU A 83 16.48 -20.48 -5.23
CA LEU A 83 16.73 -19.47 -4.20
C LEU A 83 15.83 -19.66 -2.97
N LEU A 84 14.61 -20.18 -3.16
CA LEU A 84 13.63 -20.37 -2.10
C LEU A 84 14.17 -21.15 -0.88
N PRO A 85 14.87 -22.30 -1.02
CA PRO A 85 15.41 -23.02 0.12
C PRO A 85 16.34 -22.16 0.99
N ALA A 86 17.24 -21.40 0.36
CA ALA A 86 18.15 -20.51 1.07
C ALA A 86 17.40 -19.36 1.77
N LEU A 87 16.35 -18.83 1.16
CA LEU A 87 15.50 -17.81 1.80
C LEU A 87 14.72 -18.37 3.00
N ARG A 88 14.21 -19.60 2.92
CA ARG A 88 13.53 -20.27 4.03
C ARG A 88 14.47 -20.44 5.23
N GLU A 89 15.68 -20.91 4.96
CA GLU A 89 16.72 -21.07 5.98
C GLU A 89 17.08 -19.72 6.62
N SER A 90 17.30 -18.70 5.78
CA SER A 90 17.68 -17.36 6.24
C SER A 90 16.61 -16.67 7.07
N LEU A 91 15.33 -16.86 6.72
CA LEU A 91 14.21 -16.32 7.50
C LEU A 91 13.99 -17.10 8.79
N GLY A 92 14.14 -18.42 8.76
CA GLY A 92 13.88 -19.29 9.90
C GLY A 92 12.39 -19.50 10.18
N GLN A 93 12.08 -20.05 11.35
CA GLN A 93 10.71 -20.41 11.78
C GLN A 93 10.19 -19.46 12.88
N PRO A 94 8.87 -19.33 13.07
CA PRO A 94 7.79 -19.88 12.24
C PRO A 94 7.69 -19.16 10.89
N LEU A 95 7.53 -19.93 9.82
CA LEU A 95 7.46 -19.42 8.45
C LEU A 95 6.06 -19.66 7.86
N VAL A 96 5.54 -18.63 7.18
CA VAL A 96 4.34 -18.71 6.35
C VAL A 96 4.75 -18.56 4.90
N GLU A 97 4.18 -19.39 4.02
CA GLU A 97 4.41 -19.32 2.58
C GLU A 97 3.08 -19.16 1.84
N ASP A 98 3.06 -18.30 0.83
CA ASP A 98 1.92 -18.11 -0.08
C ASP A 98 2.44 -17.96 -1.52
N LYS A 99 1.61 -18.32 -2.50
CA LYS A 99 1.90 -18.16 -3.92
C LYS A 99 0.81 -17.35 -4.59
N ARG A 100 1.17 -16.22 -5.18
CA ARG A 100 0.25 -15.31 -5.88
C ARG A 100 0.67 -15.14 -7.33
N GLY A 101 0.03 -15.90 -8.22
CA GLY A 101 0.42 -15.97 -9.62
C GLY A 101 1.83 -16.54 -9.75
N ALA A 102 2.73 -15.77 -10.38
CA ALA A 102 4.15 -16.13 -10.52
C ALA A 102 5.00 -15.76 -9.30
N ARG A 103 4.43 -15.05 -8.31
CA ARG A 103 5.17 -14.58 -7.13
C ARG A 103 5.07 -15.58 -5.99
N GLN A 104 6.20 -15.78 -5.34
CA GLN A 104 6.32 -16.53 -4.09
C GLN A 104 6.49 -15.54 -2.95
N VAL A 105 5.78 -15.77 -1.84
CA VAL A 105 5.79 -14.88 -0.68
C VAL A 105 6.12 -15.70 0.56
N LEU A 106 7.19 -15.33 1.25
CA LEU A 106 7.59 -15.86 2.55
C LEU A 106 7.30 -14.81 3.62
N GLY A 107 6.84 -15.23 4.79
CA GLY A 107 6.49 -14.32 5.89
C GLY A 107 6.88 -14.90 7.24
N ARG A 108 7.40 -14.06 8.13
CA ARG A 108 7.76 -14.44 9.50
C ARG A 108 7.55 -13.27 10.45
N ALA A 109 7.01 -13.56 11.63
CA ALA A 109 6.98 -12.62 12.74
C ALA A 109 8.31 -12.62 13.50
N GLU A 110 8.81 -11.43 13.83
CA GLU A 110 10.02 -11.23 14.63
C GLU A 110 9.81 -10.07 15.60
N GLY A 111 9.53 -10.41 16.87
CA GLY A 111 9.18 -9.41 17.88
C GLY A 111 7.94 -8.59 17.47
N ASN A 112 8.09 -7.27 17.41
CA ASN A 112 7.05 -6.33 16.99
C ASN A 112 6.91 -6.20 15.47
N TYR A 113 7.72 -6.92 14.71
CA TYR A 113 7.82 -6.77 13.27
C TYR A 113 7.30 -8.00 12.52
N TYR A 114 6.79 -7.77 11.32
CA TYR A 114 6.49 -8.82 10.36
C TYR A 114 7.38 -8.63 9.13
N ILE A 115 8.20 -9.64 8.85
CA ILE A 115 9.13 -9.67 7.73
C ILE A 115 8.48 -10.45 6.61
N THR A 116 8.45 -9.88 5.41
CA THR A 116 8.02 -10.59 4.20
C THR A 116 9.07 -10.52 3.12
N VAL A 117 9.24 -11.62 2.40
CA VAL A 117 10.06 -11.70 1.20
C VAL A 117 9.17 -12.07 0.04
N GLN A 118 9.06 -11.19 -0.93
CA GLN A 118 8.42 -11.47 -2.21
C GLN A 118 9.50 -11.79 -3.24
N LEU A 119 9.30 -12.87 -3.98
CA LEU A 119 10.24 -13.37 -4.97
C LEU A 119 9.51 -13.62 -6.29
N GLU A 120 10.07 -13.14 -7.39
CA GLU A 120 9.58 -13.38 -8.74
C GLU A 120 10.72 -13.67 -9.71
N GLY A 121 10.46 -14.53 -10.69
CA GLY A 121 11.40 -14.84 -11.75
C GLY A 121 11.54 -13.70 -12.75
N THR A 122 12.73 -13.55 -13.30
CA THR A 122 13.06 -12.63 -14.40
C THR A 122 13.72 -13.42 -15.54
N ALA A 123 13.97 -12.78 -16.68
CA ALA A 123 14.67 -13.43 -17.80
C ALA A 123 16.10 -13.89 -17.43
N SER A 124 16.70 -13.30 -16.41
CA SER A 124 18.10 -13.51 -16.01
C SER A 124 18.26 -14.06 -14.59
N GLY A 125 17.21 -14.67 -14.02
CA GLY A 125 17.22 -15.20 -12.66
C GLY A 125 15.98 -14.77 -11.87
N SER A 126 16.20 -14.07 -10.76
CA SER A 126 15.13 -13.63 -9.87
C SER A 126 15.31 -12.20 -9.38
N ARG A 127 14.20 -11.54 -9.09
CA ARG A 127 14.20 -10.33 -8.25
C ARG A 127 13.30 -10.55 -7.05
N GLY A 128 13.59 -9.86 -5.97
CA GLY A 128 12.70 -9.85 -4.83
C GLY A 128 12.70 -8.55 -4.06
N THR A 129 11.79 -8.50 -3.11
CA THR A 129 11.62 -7.39 -2.19
C THR A 129 11.44 -7.94 -0.79
N VAL A 130 12.21 -7.40 0.14
CA VAL A 130 12.07 -7.63 1.58
C VAL A 130 11.32 -6.45 2.16
N ALA A 131 10.22 -6.71 2.85
CA ALA A 131 9.53 -5.71 3.66
C ALA A 131 9.62 -6.08 5.12
N VAL A 132 10.09 -5.15 5.94
CA VAL A 132 9.96 -5.21 7.39
C VAL A 132 8.80 -4.27 7.73
N THR A 133 7.79 -4.77 8.45
CA THR A 133 6.59 -3.99 8.83
C THR A 133 6.50 -3.92 10.34
N ASP A 134 6.30 -2.73 10.89
CA ASP A 134 6.12 -2.52 12.33
C ASP A 134 4.63 -2.67 12.70
N ILE A 135 4.29 -3.81 13.31
CA ILE A 135 2.92 -4.13 13.71
C ILE A 135 2.53 -3.38 14.98
N ALA A 136 3.46 -3.20 15.92
CA ALA A 136 3.20 -2.49 17.16
C ALA A 136 2.98 -0.99 16.91
N GLY A 137 3.81 -0.38 16.06
CA GLY A 137 3.63 0.99 15.60
C GLY A 137 2.32 1.19 14.85
N ALA A 138 1.92 0.23 14.01
CA ALA A 138 0.63 0.28 13.33
C ALA A 138 -0.57 0.27 14.30
N LEU A 139 -0.54 -0.57 15.34
CA LEU A 139 -1.59 -0.61 16.37
C LEU A 139 -1.69 0.72 17.14
N LYS A 140 -0.55 1.33 17.46
CA LYS A 140 -0.50 2.66 18.10
C LYS A 140 -1.00 3.77 17.16
N GLY A 141 -0.64 3.69 15.87
CA GLY A 141 -0.99 4.67 14.84
C GLY A 141 -2.41 4.51 14.27
N TYR A 142 -3.12 3.43 14.60
CA TYR A 142 -4.42 3.10 14.02
C TYR A 142 -5.46 4.24 14.09
N PRO A 143 -5.66 4.94 15.23
CA PRO A 143 -6.61 6.06 15.29
C PRO A 143 -6.25 7.20 14.34
N VAL A 144 -4.95 7.52 14.23
CA VAL A 144 -4.45 8.59 13.35
C VAL A 144 -4.68 8.22 11.89
N HIS A 145 -4.36 6.98 11.51
CA HIS A 145 -4.61 6.50 10.15
C HIS A 145 -6.10 6.53 9.81
N ARG A 146 -6.95 6.02 10.69
CA ARG A 146 -8.42 6.02 10.50
C ARG A 146 -8.96 7.43 10.26
N ASN A 147 -8.57 8.40 11.10
CA ASN A 147 -8.98 9.79 10.92
C ASN A 147 -8.50 10.36 9.59
N SER A 148 -7.30 9.97 9.13
CA SER A 148 -6.78 10.37 7.82
C SER A 148 -7.61 9.78 6.67
N THR A 149 -7.97 8.49 6.76
CA THR A 149 -8.86 7.81 5.80
C THR A 149 -10.22 8.49 5.74
N GLU A 150 -10.83 8.79 6.88
CA GLU A 150 -12.14 9.46 6.96
C GLU A 150 -12.08 10.86 6.31
N ARG A 151 -11.04 11.66 6.62
CA ARG A 151 -10.83 12.96 5.96
C ARG A 151 -10.67 12.86 4.45
N TRP A 152 -10.05 11.81 3.94
CA TRP A 152 -10.00 11.59 2.49
C TRP A 152 -11.40 11.27 1.95
N LEU A 153 -12.11 10.32 2.56
CA LEU A 153 -13.43 9.91 2.10
C LEU A 153 -14.45 11.06 2.08
N ASP A 154 -14.39 11.98 3.04
CA ASP A 154 -15.25 13.18 3.09
C ASP A 154 -15.05 14.13 1.91
N ARG A 155 -13.87 14.10 1.28
CA ARG A 155 -13.48 14.99 0.17
C ARG A 155 -13.57 14.33 -1.19
N LEU A 156 -13.67 12.99 -1.23
CA LEU A 156 -13.75 12.21 -2.45
C LEU A 156 -15.20 12.10 -2.97
N PRO A 157 -15.40 11.76 -4.26
CA PRO A 157 -16.75 11.54 -4.79
C PRO A 157 -17.53 10.50 -3.96
N ALA A 158 -18.83 10.73 -3.78
CA ALA A 158 -19.68 9.85 -2.97
C ALA A 158 -19.63 8.38 -3.45
N GLY A 159 -19.53 7.47 -2.47
CA GLY A 159 -19.39 6.03 -2.71
C GLY A 159 -17.96 5.60 -3.05
N SER A 160 -16.96 6.46 -2.81
CA SER A 160 -15.55 6.08 -2.91
C SER A 160 -15.14 5.16 -1.78
N THR A 161 -14.25 4.23 -2.12
CA THR A 161 -13.52 3.39 -1.17
C THR A 161 -12.04 3.53 -1.48
N ILE A 162 -11.23 3.65 -0.43
CA ILE A 162 -9.78 3.74 -0.59
C ILE A 162 -9.24 2.32 -0.67
N ALA A 163 -8.62 2.01 -1.81
CA ALA A 163 -8.01 0.71 -2.06
C ALA A 163 -6.55 0.66 -1.58
N SER A 164 -5.86 1.80 -1.61
CA SER A 164 -4.48 1.93 -1.12
C SER A 164 -4.18 3.36 -0.71
N ASP A 165 -3.45 3.53 0.37
CA ASP A 165 -2.83 4.79 0.81
C ASP A 165 -1.37 4.50 1.18
N LEU A 166 -0.44 5.00 0.38
CA LEU A 166 0.99 4.85 0.59
C LEU A 166 1.59 6.23 0.82
N SER A 167 2.34 6.43 1.89
CA SER A 167 3.12 7.65 2.11
C SER A 167 4.59 7.35 2.36
N SER A 168 5.50 8.17 1.84
CA SER A 168 6.94 8.10 2.15
C SER A 168 7.50 9.46 2.58
N ASP A 169 8.55 9.42 3.39
CA ASP A 169 9.44 10.55 3.65
C ASP A 169 10.86 10.15 3.24
N ASP A 170 11.39 10.84 2.24
CA ASP A 170 12.72 10.61 1.69
C ASP A 170 13.58 11.88 1.83
N GLY A 171 13.84 12.28 3.07
CA GLY A 171 14.86 13.29 3.40
C GLY A 171 14.47 14.71 2.95
N GLY A 172 13.28 15.16 3.33
CA GLY A 172 12.76 16.49 3.00
C GLY A 172 11.83 16.51 1.78
N ARG A 173 11.60 15.34 1.17
CA ARG A 173 10.56 15.11 0.17
C ARG A 173 9.55 14.12 0.72
N THR A 174 8.31 14.57 0.91
CA THR A 174 7.21 13.68 1.28
C THR A 174 6.40 13.35 0.03
N SER A 175 5.95 12.09 -0.05
CA SER A 175 5.07 11.64 -1.11
C SER A 175 3.85 10.92 -0.54
N GLN A 176 2.70 11.06 -1.18
CA GLN A 176 1.50 10.30 -0.88
C GLN A 176 0.86 9.78 -2.17
N HIS A 177 0.56 8.50 -2.19
CA HIS A 177 -0.07 7.78 -3.27
C HIS A 177 -1.38 7.18 -2.79
N LEU A 178 -2.48 7.79 -3.22
CA LEU A 178 -3.83 7.39 -2.87
C LEU A 178 -4.50 6.74 -4.08
N VAL A 179 -5.02 5.54 -3.89
CA VAL A 179 -5.86 4.85 -4.88
C VAL A 179 -7.26 4.72 -4.30
N TYR A 180 -8.24 5.28 -4.99
CA TYR A 180 -9.64 5.10 -4.65
C TYR A 180 -10.46 4.63 -5.83
N VAL A 181 -11.55 3.93 -5.52
CA VAL A 181 -12.47 3.38 -6.52
C VAL A 181 -13.91 3.70 -6.16
N ASN A 182 -14.73 3.97 -7.17
CA ASN A 182 -16.17 4.14 -7.04
C ASN A 182 -16.92 3.74 -8.32
N ARG A 183 -18.25 3.82 -8.29
CA ARG A 183 -19.12 3.55 -9.45
C ARG A 183 -19.49 4.81 -10.25
N GLN A 184 -19.06 5.99 -9.82
CA GLN A 184 -19.34 7.25 -10.53
C GLN A 184 -18.62 7.27 -11.88
N GLY A 185 -19.16 7.97 -12.88
CA GLY A 185 -18.53 8.09 -14.20
C GLY A 185 -17.15 8.77 -14.15
N ALA A 186 -16.32 8.53 -15.16
CA ALA A 186 -14.95 9.07 -15.21
C ALA A 186 -14.93 10.60 -15.23
N LEU A 187 -15.84 11.25 -15.98
CA LEU A 187 -15.99 12.71 -15.98
C LEU A 187 -16.25 13.29 -14.57
N ARG A 188 -17.15 12.67 -13.80
CA ARG A 188 -17.45 13.14 -12.44
C ARG A 188 -16.26 12.98 -11.50
N ASN A 189 -15.48 11.91 -11.66
CA ASN A 189 -14.24 11.72 -10.91
C ASN A 189 -13.20 12.78 -11.29
N ARG A 190 -13.04 13.07 -12.59
CA ARG A 190 -12.17 14.14 -13.09
C ARG A 190 -12.54 15.49 -12.45
N ASP A 191 -13.81 15.87 -12.51
CA ASP A 191 -14.27 17.14 -11.96
C ASP A 191 -14.08 17.20 -10.43
N GLY A 192 -14.30 16.07 -9.74
CA GLY A 192 -14.01 15.92 -8.32
C GLY A 192 -12.53 16.11 -7.99
N VAL A 193 -11.62 15.52 -8.78
CA VAL A 193 -10.17 15.70 -8.60
C VAL A 193 -9.76 17.15 -8.86
N LEU A 194 -10.30 17.79 -9.90
CA LEU A 194 -10.02 19.20 -10.17
C LEU A 194 -10.46 20.09 -9.01
N ALA A 195 -11.66 19.86 -8.47
CA ALA A 195 -12.18 20.60 -7.32
C ALA A 195 -11.35 20.35 -6.06
N LEU A 196 -10.98 19.09 -5.80
CA LEU A 196 -10.14 18.68 -4.68
C LEU A 196 -8.77 19.38 -4.73
N MET A 197 -8.06 19.26 -5.85
CA MET A 197 -6.73 19.86 -6.03
C MET A 197 -6.79 21.38 -5.94
N LYS A 198 -7.81 22.02 -6.54
CA LYS A 198 -8.02 23.47 -6.41
C LYS A 198 -8.25 23.89 -4.96
N SER A 199 -9.01 23.11 -4.19
CA SER A 199 -9.23 23.39 -2.75
C SER A 199 -7.94 23.28 -1.92
N ASP A 200 -6.99 22.47 -2.37
CA ASP A 200 -5.66 22.32 -1.76
C ASP A 200 -4.63 23.33 -2.30
N GLY A 201 -5.06 24.28 -3.12
CA GLY A 201 -4.22 25.36 -3.66
C GLY A 201 -3.38 24.98 -4.87
N TYR A 202 -3.66 23.83 -5.49
CA TYR A 202 -3.00 23.42 -6.73
C TYR A 202 -3.67 24.05 -7.96
N ALA A 203 -2.86 24.38 -8.95
CA ALA A 203 -3.29 24.76 -10.29
C ALA A 203 -3.12 23.57 -11.26
N LEU A 204 -4.04 23.42 -12.21
CA LEU A 204 -3.90 22.45 -13.30
C LEU A 204 -2.88 22.99 -14.31
N GLU A 205 -1.82 22.24 -14.55
CA GLU A 205 -0.76 22.57 -15.51
C GLU A 205 -1.02 21.93 -16.87
N ARG A 206 -1.44 20.67 -16.86
CA ARG A 206 -1.60 19.88 -18.07
C ARG A 206 -2.63 18.78 -17.86
N GLU A 207 -3.40 18.52 -18.90
CA GLU A 207 -4.29 17.37 -19.01
C GLU A 207 -3.93 16.57 -20.27
N VAL A 208 -3.82 15.26 -20.11
CA VAL A 208 -3.67 14.32 -21.21
C VAL A 208 -4.93 13.47 -21.25
N ALA A 209 -5.83 13.80 -22.18
CA ALA A 209 -7.09 13.08 -22.33
C ALA A 209 -6.87 11.66 -22.86
N GLY A 210 -7.64 10.72 -22.31
CA GLY A 210 -7.76 9.36 -22.81
C GLY A 210 -8.84 9.24 -23.89
N LYS A 211 -9.07 8.00 -24.35
CA LYS A 211 -10.06 7.70 -25.39
C LYS A 211 -11.51 7.93 -24.95
N LEU A 212 -11.78 7.85 -23.64
CA LEU A 212 -13.10 8.04 -23.06
C LEU A 212 -13.14 9.36 -22.30
N ALA A 213 -14.29 10.03 -22.32
CA ALA A 213 -14.47 11.29 -21.61
C ALA A 213 -14.17 11.12 -20.10
N GLY A 214 -13.31 11.98 -19.56
CA GLY A 214 -12.90 11.96 -18.16
C GLY A 214 -11.85 10.92 -17.78
N VAL A 215 -11.48 10.02 -18.70
CA VAL A 215 -10.30 9.15 -18.56
C VAL A 215 -9.09 9.93 -19.02
N GLY A 216 -7.95 9.79 -18.34
CA GLY A 216 -6.73 10.50 -18.68
C GLY A 216 -5.84 10.76 -17.48
N THR A 217 -4.86 11.62 -17.70
CA THR A 217 -3.91 12.06 -16.67
C THR A 217 -3.98 13.57 -16.48
N LEU A 218 -4.11 14.01 -15.23
CA LEU A 218 -4.08 15.41 -14.82
C LEU A 218 -2.76 15.68 -14.10
N TYR A 219 -2.09 16.77 -14.43
CA TYR A 219 -0.88 17.24 -13.79
C TYR A 219 -1.13 18.58 -13.13
N PHE A 220 -0.70 18.72 -11.88
CA PHE A 220 -0.91 19.91 -11.08
C PHE A 220 0.38 20.39 -10.43
N SER A 221 0.43 21.70 -10.14
CA SER A 221 1.53 22.31 -9.39
C SER A 221 1.01 23.30 -8.34
N ALA A 222 1.82 23.52 -7.32
CA ALA A 222 1.73 24.62 -6.36
C ALA A 222 3.15 24.92 -5.83
N PRO A 223 3.40 26.05 -5.15
CA PRO A 223 4.72 26.34 -4.58
C PRO A 223 5.23 25.19 -3.69
N GLY A 224 6.35 24.57 -4.08
CA GLY A 224 6.94 23.43 -3.37
C GLY A 224 6.17 22.11 -3.48
N LYS A 225 5.14 22.02 -4.32
CA LYS A 225 4.25 20.86 -4.43
C LYS A 225 3.94 20.50 -5.87
N GLU A 226 3.86 19.20 -6.14
CA GLU A 226 3.47 18.64 -7.43
C GLU A 226 2.40 17.57 -7.20
N ALA A 227 1.46 17.42 -8.13
CA ALA A 227 0.51 16.32 -8.08
C ALA A 227 0.22 15.76 -9.47
N MET A 228 -0.10 14.47 -9.52
CA MET A 228 -0.57 13.78 -10.71
C MET A 228 -1.76 12.91 -10.37
N ALA A 229 -2.82 12.99 -11.15
CA ALA A 229 -3.96 12.08 -11.05
C ALA A 229 -4.12 11.28 -12.33
N VAL A 230 -4.21 9.96 -12.23
CA VAL A 230 -4.57 9.06 -13.35
C VAL A 230 -5.97 8.54 -13.11
N ILE A 231 -6.86 8.74 -14.08
CA ILE A 231 -8.25 8.33 -14.02
C ILE A 231 -8.49 7.26 -15.07
N ALA A 232 -8.92 6.09 -14.64
CA ALA A 232 -9.21 4.95 -15.50
C ALA A 232 -10.62 4.43 -15.24
N ARG A 233 -11.28 3.98 -16.31
CA ARG A 233 -12.59 3.32 -16.25
C ARG A 233 -12.39 1.83 -16.55
N ASN A 234 -12.91 0.96 -15.68
CA ASN A 234 -12.98 -0.47 -15.91
C ASN A 234 -14.41 -0.97 -15.65
N GLY A 235 -15.13 -1.27 -16.74
CA GLY A 235 -16.54 -1.63 -16.70
C GLY A 235 -17.38 -0.57 -15.98
N GLU A 236 -18.01 -0.96 -14.88
CA GLU A 236 -18.87 -0.10 -14.05
C GLU A 236 -18.10 0.74 -13.02
N THR A 237 -16.80 0.52 -12.87
CA THR A 237 -15.98 1.18 -11.84
C THR A 237 -15.01 2.17 -12.44
N THR A 238 -14.78 3.27 -11.73
CA THR A 238 -13.71 4.21 -12.00
C THR A 238 -12.67 4.08 -10.89
N SER A 239 -11.41 3.96 -11.29
CA SER A 239 -10.27 4.00 -10.38
C SER A 239 -9.51 5.30 -10.60
N VAL A 240 -9.12 5.94 -9.50
CA VAL A 240 -8.30 7.14 -9.53
C VAL A 240 -7.06 6.89 -8.70
N ILE A 241 -5.91 7.18 -9.29
CA ILE A 241 -4.61 7.15 -8.65
C ILE A 241 -4.16 8.58 -8.50
N LEU A 242 -4.02 9.07 -7.27
CA LEU A 242 -3.53 10.40 -6.95
C LEU A 242 -2.15 10.29 -6.32
N ASN A 243 -1.15 10.91 -6.94
CA ASN A 243 0.20 11.03 -6.41
C ASN A 243 0.45 12.50 -6.05
N LEU A 244 0.80 12.76 -4.79
CA LEU A 244 1.10 14.06 -4.21
C LEU A 244 2.56 14.05 -3.79
N VAL A 245 3.31 15.08 -4.17
CA VAL A 245 4.69 15.27 -3.77
C VAL A 245 4.83 16.65 -3.16
N THR A 246 5.38 16.73 -1.96
CA THR A 246 5.76 17.99 -1.32
C THR A 246 7.26 18.00 -1.07
N ARG A 247 7.92 19.11 -1.40
CA ARG A 247 9.32 19.36 -1.04
C ARG A 247 9.31 20.41 0.06
N LEU A 248 9.89 20.08 1.21
CA LEU A 248 10.17 21.09 2.22
C LEU A 248 11.24 22.02 1.63
N ALA A 249 10.90 23.31 1.48
CA ALA A 249 11.89 24.30 1.13
C ALA A 249 12.94 24.32 2.25
N ALA A 250 14.21 24.17 1.88
CA ALA A 250 15.29 24.51 2.79
C ALA A 250 15.12 26.00 3.13
N PHE A 251 14.67 26.31 4.34
CA PHE A 251 14.77 27.66 4.88
C PHE A 251 16.26 28.00 4.88
N LYS A 252 16.65 28.92 4.00
CA LYS A 252 17.96 29.58 4.03
C LYS A 252 17.86 30.84 4.87
#